data_AF-A0A5B8VQT6-F1
#
_entry.id   AF-A0A5B8VQT6-F1
#
_cell.length_a   1.000
_cell.length_b   1.000
_cell.length_c   1.000
_cell.angle_alpha   90.00
_cell.angle_beta   90.00
_cell.angle_gamma   90.00
#
_symmetry.space_group_name_H-M   'P 1'
#
loop_
_entity.id
_entity.type
_entity.pdbx_description
1 polymer ?
#
loop_
_entity_poly.entity_id
_entity_poly.type
_entity_poly.pdbx_seq_one_letter_code
_entity_poly.pdbx_strand_id
1 'polypeptide(L)'
;MTENPVGSEKSKEPKNLLKNKGIQLKIPVFPTDATLISGRVAVKMMGDFVYYINGGMPIFQHHKDDRDSFRFIAVQLYLTGNCKQSEIVRCFEISDVSLKRWVKQAKETNKLSDFVSKKKSGTIKS
;
A
#
# COMPACT_ATOMS: atom_id res chain seq x y z
N MET A 1 -30.08 10.82 58.60
CA MET A 1 -29.78 12.12 57.98
C MET A 1 -28.26 12.24 58.01
N THR A 2 -27.60 11.80 56.93
CA THR A 2 -27.02 12.67 55.87
C THR A 2 -25.62 13.17 56.35
N GLU A 3 -24.45 13.00 55.71
CA GLU A 3 -24.01 12.52 54.38
C GLU A 3 -22.49 12.21 54.53
N ASN A 4 -21.97 11.25 53.76
CA ASN A 4 -20.59 11.30 53.25
C ASN A 4 -20.61 12.31 52.07
N PRO A 5 -19.51 12.98 51.62
CA PRO A 5 -18.34 12.25 51.09
C PRO A 5 -16.97 12.98 50.89
N VAL A 6 -15.99 12.13 50.51
CA VAL A 6 -14.96 12.28 49.44
C VAL A 6 -13.69 13.13 49.62
N GLY A 7 -12.57 12.46 49.31
CA GLY A 7 -11.37 12.99 48.64
C GLY A 7 -10.14 13.10 49.54
N SER A 8 -9.15 12.22 49.48
CA SER A 8 -8.02 12.16 48.52
C SER A 8 -6.83 11.58 49.35
N GLU A 9 -5.80 10.86 48.92
CA GLU A 9 -4.92 11.04 47.77
C GLU A 9 -3.89 9.86 47.75
N LYS A 10 -3.62 9.33 46.54
CA LYS A 10 -2.38 8.69 46.01
C LYS A 10 -1.36 8.01 46.97
N SER A 11 -0.93 6.78 46.63
CA SER A 11 0.30 6.57 45.83
C SER A 11 0.81 5.10 45.75
N LYS A 12 1.03 4.69 44.48
CA LYS A 12 2.13 3.84 43.95
C LYS A 12 2.12 2.32 44.17
N GLU A 13 1.57 1.62 43.17
CA GLU A 13 2.07 0.31 42.70
C GLU A 13 3.54 0.41 42.25
N PRO A 14 4.26 -0.73 42.22
CA PRO A 14 5.04 -0.93 41.00
C PRO A 14 5.07 -2.38 40.47
N LYS A 15 5.26 -2.41 39.13
CA LYS A 15 5.86 -3.47 38.29
C LYS A 15 4.94 -4.57 37.77
N ASN A 16 3.96 -4.18 36.95
CA ASN A 16 3.54 -5.06 35.86
C ASN A 16 4.67 -5.17 34.83
N LEU A 17 5.41 -6.27 34.92
CA LEU A 17 6.38 -6.74 33.95
C LEU A 17 5.63 -7.18 32.68
N LEU A 18 5.32 -6.24 31.79
CA LEU A 18 4.99 -6.58 30.42
C LEU A 18 6.26 -7.12 29.75
N LYS A 19 6.42 -8.44 29.84
CA LYS A 19 7.28 -9.23 28.97
C LYS A 19 6.83 -8.96 27.53
N ASN A 20 7.42 -7.95 26.89
CA ASN A 20 7.29 -7.77 25.45
C ASN A 20 7.99 -8.95 24.78
N LYS A 21 7.20 -9.99 24.50
CA LYS A 21 7.56 -11.10 23.64
C LYS A 21 7.84 -10.45 22.28
N GLY A 22 9.11 -10.29 21.95
CA GLY A 22 9.56 -9.52 20.79
C GLY A 22 8.77 -9.92 19.55
N ILE A 23 8.10 -8.95 18.92
CA ILE A 23 7.53 -9.15 17.59
C ILE A 23 8.72 -9.33 16.67
N GLN A 24 9.02 -10.57 16.28
CA GLN A 24 9.96 -10.84 15.21
C GLN A 24 9.33 -10.35 13.91
N LEU A 25 9.72 -9.15 13.48
CA LEU A 25 9.38 -8.65 12.16
C LEU A 25 10.09 -9.55 11.13
N LYS A 26 9.33 -10.34 10.38
CA LYS A 26 9.87 -11.01 9.19
C LYS A 26 10.18 -9.92 8.18
N ILE A 27 11.46 -9.73 7.89
CA ILE A 27 11.88 -8.84 6.81
C ILE A 27 11.59 -9.60 5.51
N PRO A 28 10.77 -9.04 4.61
CA PRO A 28 10.56 -9.64 3.30
C PRO A 28 11.89 -9.70 2.53
N VAL A 29 12.23 -10.89 2.02
CA VAL A 29 13.38 -11.10 1.15
C VAL A 29 12.93 -10.81 -0.27
N PHE A 30 13.53 -9.79 -0.89
CA PHE A 30 13.25 -9.44 -2.27
C PHE A 30 14.44 -9.83 -3.16
N PRO A 31 14.19 -10.24 -4.41
CA PRO A 31 15.26 -10.55 -5.33
C PRO A 31 16.07 -9.28 -5.64
N THR A 32 17.38 -9.43 -5.87
CA THR A 32 18.34 -8.31 -5.99
C THR A 32 18.04 -7.34 -7.13
N ASP A 33 17.27 -7.79 -8.13
CA ASP A 33 16.82 -7.02 -9.28
C ASP A 33 15.44 -6.36 -9.09
N ALA A 34 14.85 -6.45 -7.88
CA ALA A 34 13.63 -5.73 -7.53
C ALA A 34 13.94 -4.41 -6.81
N THR A 35 13.24 -3.35 -7.19
CA THR A 35 13.31 -2.05 -6.53
C THR A 35 12.29 -1.98 -5.40
N LEU A 36 12.73 -1.62 -4.20
CA LEU A 36 11.82 -1.40 -3.08
C LEU A 36 11.09 -0.07 -3.24
N ILE A 37 9.76 -0.14 -3.33
CA ILE A 37 8.91 1.05 -3.21
C ILE A 37 8.84 1.45 -1.73
N SER A 38 8.56 0.48 -0.86
CA SER A 38 8.47 0.64 0.60
C SER A 38 9.19 -0.52 1.30
N GLY A 39 9.21 -0.51 2.64
CA GLY A 39 9.78 -1.63 3.42
C GLY A 39 9.04 -2.97 3.28
N ARG A 40 7.89 -3.01 2.57
CA ARG A 40 7.07 -4.22 2.38
C ARG A 40 6.68 -4.50 0.94
N VAL A 41 6.82 -3.53 0.04
CA VAL A 41 6.44 -3.67 -1.37
C VAL A 41 7.64 -3.40 -2.26
N ALA A 42 7.90 -4.34 -3.16
CA ALA A 42 8.88 -4.18 -4.23
C ALA A 42 8.20 -4.16 -5.60
N VAL A 43 8.87 -3.58 -6.57
CA VAL A 43 8.51 -3.63 -7.99
C VAL A 43 9.65 -4.27 -8.78
N LYS A 44 9.31 -5.13 -9.73
CA LYS A 44 10.27 -5.81 -10.59
C LYS A 44 9.71 -5.93 -12.00
N MET A 45 10.53 -5.65 -13.00
CA MET A 45 10.22 -5.91 -14.39
C MET A 45 10.69 -7.32 -14.77
N MET A 46 9.84 -8.09 -15.44
CA MET A 46 10.19 -9.39 -16.03
C MET A 46 9.59 -9.45 -17.43
N GLY A 47 10.45 -9.43 -18.46
CA GLY A 47 10.01 -9.28 -19.85
C GLY A 47 9.24 -7.97 -20.04
N ASP A 48 8.05 -8.06 -20.65
CA ASP A 48 7.19 -6.89 -20.89
C ASP A 48 6.21 -6.59 -19.74
N PHE A 49 6.34 -7.27 -18.61
CA PHE A 49 5.45 -7.11 -17.46
C PHE A 49 6.17 -6.55 -16.24
N VAL A 50 5.47 -5.68 -15.52
CA VAL A 50 5.92 -5.10 -14.27
C VAL A 50 5.10 -5.69 -13.14
N TYR A 51 5.78 -6.33 -12.20
CA TYR A 51 5.24 -7.04 -11.05
C TYR A 51 5.42 -6.24 -9.78
N TYR A 52 4.38 -6.17 -8.96
CA TYR A 52 4.41 -5.58 -7.62
C TYR A 52 4.31 -6.70 -6.60
N ILE A 53 5.29 -6.81 -5.72
CA ILE A 53 5.48 -7.95 -4.83
C ILE A 53 5.36 -7.46 -3.39
N ASN A 54 4.51 -8.10 -2.59
CA ASN A 54 4.41 -7.87 -1.15
C ASN A 54 4.66 -9.19 -0.42
N GLY A 55 5.64 -9.19 0.51
CA GLY A 55 5.96 -10.40 1.28
C GLY A 55 6.44 -11.59 0.44
N GLY A 56 7.00 -11.35 -0.75
CA GLY A 56 7.44 -12.40 -1.68
C GLY A 56 6.35 -12.92 -2.63
N MET A 57 5.11 -12.42 -2.55
CA MET A 57 4.03 -12.78 -3.47
C MET A 57 3.67 -11.62 -4.41
N PRO A 58 3.50 -11.86 -5.73
CA PRO A 58 2.94 -10.86 -6.63
C PRO A 58 1.50 -10.49 -6.24
N ILE A 59 1.25 -9.21 -6.02
CA ILE A 59 -0.08 -8.66 -5.70
C ILE A 59 -0.72 -7.94 -6.89
N PHE A 60 0.10 -7.41 -7.79
CA PHE A 60 -0.35 -6.80 -9.04
C PHE A 60 0.66 -7.06 -10.16
N GLN A 61 0.17 -7.05 -11.39
CA GLN A 61 1.00 -7.01 -12.59
C GLN A 61 0.34 -6.15 -13.66
N HIS A 62 1.14 -5.53 -14.52
CA HIS A 62 0.64 -4.89 -15.73
C HIS A 62 1.69 -4.97 -16.84
N HIS A 63 1.24 -4.81 -18.08
CA HIS A 63 2.16 -4.63 -19.21
C HIS A 63 2.88 -3.28 -19.08
N LYS A 64 4.15 -3.20 -19.44
CA LYS A 64 4.99 -1.99 -19.30
C LYS A 64 4.38 -0.74 -19.96
N ASP A 65 3.60 -0.93 -21.02
CA ASP A 65 2.96 0.15 -21.78
C ASP A 65 1.53 0.48 -21.31
N ASP A 66 0.97 -0.30 -20.38
CA ASP A 66 -0.38 -0.07 -19.86
C ASP A 66 -0.37 0.98 -18.72
N ARG A 67 -0.40 2.24 -19.14
CA ARG A 67 -0.39 3.39 -18.22
C ARG A 67 -1.63 3.47 -17.33
N ASP A 68 -2.77 2.96 -17.76
CA ASP A 68 -3.99 3.02 -16.96
C ASP A 68 -3.91 2.00 -15.84
N SER A 69 -3.47 0.77 -16.13
CA SER A 69 -3.16 -0.21 -15.09
C SER A 69 -2.07 0.26 -14.14
N PHE A 70 -1.04 0.96 -14.63
CA PHE A 70 -0.05 1.59 -13.74
C PHE A 70 -0.71 2.57 -12.74
N ARG A 71 -1.55 3.49 -13.24
CA ARG A 71 -2.25 4.47 -12.40
C ARG A 71 -3.17 3.80 -11.38
N PHE A 72 -3.90 2.77 -11.82
CA PHE A 72 -4.72 1.94 -10.95
C PHE A 72 -3.92 1.39 -9.78
N ILE A 73 -2.81 0.72 -10.09
CA ILE A 73 -1.98 0.05 -9.09
C ILE A 73 -1.36 1.09 -8.15
N ALA A 74 -0.85 2.21 -8.67
CA ALA A 74 -0.31 3.28 -7.84
C ALA A 74 -1.34 3.84 -6.85
N VAL A 75 -2.58 4.08 -7.31
CA VAL A 75 -3.68 4.51 -6.44
C VAL A 75 -4.03 3.44 -5.42
N GLN A 76 -4.10 2.16 -5.83
CA GLN A 76 -4.38 1.05 -4.93
C GLN A 76 -3.33 0.90 -3.84
N LEU A 77 -2.05 0.97 -4.19
CA LEU A 77 -0.94 0.92 -3.21
C LEU A 77 -1.03 2.04 -2.17
N TYR A 78 -1.45 3.23 -2.60
CA TYR A 78 -1.68 4.36 -1.70
C TYR A 78 -2.91 4.17 -0.82
N LEU A 79 -4.07 3.85 -1.40
CA LEU A 79 -5.34 3.73 -0.67
C LEU A 79 -5.34 2.58 0.34
N THR A 80 -4.68 1.47 0.02
CA THR A 80 -4.55 0.31 0.92
C THR A 80 -3.51 0.51 2.03
N GLY A 81 -2.74 1.61 1.99
CA GLY A 81 -1.67 1.88 2.94
C GLY A 81 -0.43 1.00 2.77
N ASN A 82 -0.31 0.30 1.63
CA ASN A 82 0.85 -0.52 1.29
C ASN A 82 2.11 0.33 1.02
N CYS A 83 1.91 1.51 0.44
CA CYS A 83 2.97 2.50 0.20
C CYS A 83 2.47 3.90 0.56
N LYS A 84 3.37 4.75 1.09
CA LYS A 84 3.14 6.18 1.29
C LYS A 84 3.23 6.91 -0.05
N GLN A 85 2.62 8.09 -0.11
CA GLN A 85 2.71 8.95 -1.30
C GLN A 85 4.17 9.26 -1.70
N SER A 86 5.02 9.62 -0.73
CA SER A 86 6.43 9.94 -0.99
C SER A 86 7.22 8.75 -1.53
N GLU A 87 6.88 7.53 -1.08
CA GLU A 87 7.50 6.28 -1.54
C GLU A 87 7.18 6.01 -3.01
N ILE A 88 5.90 6.15 -3.39
CA ILE A 88 5.45 5.98 -4.78
C ILE A 88 6.06 7.06 -5.69
N VAL A 89 6.00 8.33 -5.27
CA VAL A 89 6.56 9.47 -6.01
C VAL A 89 8.05 9.30 -6.25
N ARG A 90 8.82 8.91 -5.24
CA ARG A 90 10.26 8.70 -5.35
C ARG A 90 10.59 7.49 -6.22
N CYS A 91 9.84 6.40 -6.10
CA CYS A 91 10.15 5.16 -6.82
C CYS A 91 9.82 5.24 -8.32
N PHE A 92 8.74 5.93 -8.69
CA PHE A 92 8.29 6.01 -10.08
C PHE A 92 8.55 7.36 -10.76
N GLU A 93 9.24 8.27 -10.06
CA GLU A 93 9.61 9.60 -10.55
C GLU A 93 8.41 10.40 -11.10
N ILE A 94 7.25 10.25 -10.44
CA ILE A 94 6.03 10.98 -10.78
C ILE A 94 5.84 12.19 -9.86
N SER A 95 5.12 13.21 -10.31
CA SER A 95 4.79 14.33 -9.42
C SER A 95 3.78 13.94 -8.32
N ASP A 96 3.88 14.58 -7.15
CA ASP A 96 2.95 14.39 -6.05
C ASP A 96 1.52 14.84 -6.42
N VAL A 97 1.42 15.88 -7.27
CA VAL A 97 0.18 16.39 -7.85
C VAL A 97 -0.49 15.33 -8.73
N SER A 98 0.27 14.63 -9.56
CA SER A 98 -0.25 13.54 -10.41
C SER A 98 -0.91 12.46 -9.59
N LEU A 99 -0.23 11.97 -8.54
CA LEU A 99 -0.77 10.90 -7.70
C LEU A 99 -2.05 11.35 -6.97
N LYS A 100 -2.05 12.57 -6.40
CA LYS A 100 -3.24 13.14 -5.74
C LYS A 100 -4.43 13.24 -6.70
N ARG A 101 -4.20 13.65 -7.95
CA ARG A 101 -5.23 13.73 -8.98
C ARG A 101 -5.83 12.36 -9.29
N TRP A 102 -5.00 11.33 -9.44
CA TRP A 102 -5.48 9.96 -9.70
C TRP A 102 -6.28 9.40 -8.51
N VAL A 103 -5.82 9.65 -7.28
CA VAL A 103 -6.54 9.26 -6.06
C VAL A 103 -7.89 9.95 -5.97
N LYS A 104 -7.95 11.26 -6.26
CA LYS A 104 -9.20 12.02 -6.29
C LYS A 104 -10.17 11.43 -7.32
N GLN A 105 -9.69 11.21 -8.54
CA GLN A 105 -10.47 10.59 -9.61
C GLN A 105 -11.03 9.22 -9.21
N ALA A 106 -10.20 8.35 -8.62
CA ALA A 106 -10.63 7.02 -8.19
C ALA A 106 -11.68 7.03 -7.07
N LYS A 107 -11.62 8.02 -6.16
CA LYS A 107 -12.60 8.21 -5.09
C LYS A 107 -13.93 8.75 -5.61
N GLU A 108 -13.88 9.70 -6.54
CA GLU A 108 -15.07 10.36 -7.10
C GLU A 108 -15.88 9.42 -7.99
N THR A 109 -15.24 8.56 -8.78
CA THR A 109 -15.97 7.65 -9.67
C THR A 109 -16.47 6.40 -8.95
N ASN A 110 -16.00 6.14 -7.72
CA ASN A 110 -16.16 4.88 -6.98
C ASN A 110 -15.86 3.63 -7.84
N LYS A 111 -15.08 3.83 -8.90
CA LYS A 111 -14.82 2.88 -9.99
C LYS A 111 -13.34 2.85 -10.22
N LEU A 112 -12.71 2.06 -9.38
CA LEU A 112 -11.39 1.49 -9.63
C LEU A 112 -11.31 0.82 -11.01
N SER A 113 -12.44 0.36 -11.56
CA SER A 113 -12.57 -0.15 -12.93
C SER A 113 -12.28 0.84 -14.06
N ASP A 114 -12.27 2.16 -13.81
CA ASP A 114 -12.05 3.15 -14.89
C ASP A 114 -10.61 3.14 -15.41
N PHE A 115 -9.69 2.63 -14.61
CA PHE A 115 -8.27 2.49 -14.97
C PHE A 115 -7.94 1.10 -15.53
N VAL A 116 -8.90 0.16 -15.54
CA VAL A 116 -8.68 -1.14 -16.18
C VAL A 116 -9.00 -0.96 -17.66
N SER A 117 -7.96 -0.92 -18.49
CA SER A 117 -8.11 -0.85 -19.93
C SER A 117 -9.05 -1.97 -20.40
N LYS A 118 -10.19 -1.59 -20.97
CA LYS A 118 -11.16 -2.53 -21.52
C LYS A 118 -10.48 -3.17 -22.73
N LYS A 119 -9.88 -4.36 -22.55
CA LYS A 119 -9.27 -5.11 -23.64
C LYS A 119 -10.31 -5.19 -24.75
N LYS A 120 -10.05 -4.59 -25.92
CA LYS A 120 -10.86 -4.87 -27.11
C LYS A 120 -10.66 -6.36 -27.37
N SER A 121 -11.63 -7.17 -26.97
CA SER A 121 -11.74 -8.55 -27.40
C SER A 121 -11.74 -8.51 -28.92
N GLY A 122 -10.58 -8.78 -29.52
CA GLY A 122 -10.46 -8.98 -30.95
C GLY A 122 -11.28 -10.21 -31.25
N THR A 123 -12.41 -10.02 -31.93
CA THR A 123 -13.18 -11.09 -32.54
C THR A 123 -12.23 -11.90 -33.43
N ILE A 124 -11.81 -13.07 -32.96
CA ILE A 124 -11.25 -14.09 -33.85
C ILE A 124 -12.47 -14.58 -34.63
N LYS A 125 -12.61 -14.12 -35.88
CA LYS A 125 -13.53 -14.75 -36.83
C LYS A 125 -12.95 -16.14 -37.12
N SER A 126 -13.58 -17.15 -36.54
CA SER A 126 -13.57 -18.54 -36.99
C SER A 126 -14.26 -18.67 -38.34
#